data_AF-A0A3N2MMS3-F1
#
_entry.id   AF-A0A3N2MMS3-F1
#
_cell.length_a   1.000
_cell.length_b   1.000
_cell.length_c   1.000
_cell.angle_alpha   90.00
_cell.angle_beta   90.00
_cell.angle_gamma   90.00
#
_symmetry.space_group_name_H-M   'P 1'
#
loop_
_entity.id
_entity.type
_entity.pdbx_description
1 polymer ?
#
loop_
_entity_poly.entity_id
_entity_poly.type
_entity_poly.pdbx_seq_one_letter_code
_entity_poly.pdbx_strand_id
1 'polypeptide(L)'
;MEFGATYNFKEVTPAYQRLEDLRGKSGKLGQPIIGASKEQCISLLPNYAQTNTSYTFPSWKIRYIEQNRDFYTRNKSWLDPWIEKIRNFENSHLKMEWNCGTSAAPTLFDKIIQFRASGIRVKLPNFAPALNLVGTQIPIFPWVKLPSQILVDGEPCYGRYMTIREAAAIQGMQDLNFGDLSTTRTLEALGNAINVTLVRRIAKLLLNDEQQ
;
A
#
# COMPACT_ATOMS: atom_id res chain seq x y z
N MET A 1 12.65 3.53 -0.13
CA MET A 1 12.64 3.34 -1.61
C MET A 1 14.08 3.16 -2.06
N GLU A 2 14.35 2.29 -3.04
CA GLU A 2 15.71 1.95 -3.52
C GLU A 2 16.23 2.84 -4.65
N PHE A 3 15.44 3.83 -5.09
CA PHE A 3 15.85 4.71 -6.18
C PHE A 3 17.12 5.46 -5.78
N GLY A 4 18.15 5.39 -6.63
CA GLY A 4 19.48 5.94 -6.37
C GLY A 4 20.34 5.20 -5.34
N ALA A 5 19.86 4.13 -4.71
CA ALA A 5 20.61 3.42 -3.66
C ALA A 5 21.72 2.53 -4.24
N THR A 6 22.89 2.52 -3.59
CA THR A 6 24.08 1.77 -4.03
C THR A 6 24.75 0.96 -2.92
N TYR A 7 24.23 1.00 -1.69
CA TYR A 7 24.73 0.17 -0.57
C TYR A 7 24.58 -1.33 -0.87
N ASN A 8 25.46 -2.15 -0.32
CA ASN A 8 25.45 -3.61 -0.54
C ASN A 8 24.28 -4.26 0.19
N PHE A 9 23.68 -5.30 -0.39
CA PHE A 9 22.51 -5.96 0.20
C PHE A 9 22.36 -7.46 -0.13
N LYS A 10 23.15 -8.01 -1.07
CA LYS A 10 22.93 -9.36 -1.63
C LYS A 10 23.40 -10.46 -0.69
N GLU A 11 24.63 -10.37 -0.23
CA GLU A 11 25.26 -11.41 0.59
C GLU A 11 24.93 -11.24 2.07
N VAL A 12 24.98 -10.00 2.55
CA VAL A 12 24.81 -9.66 3.97
C VAL A 12 23.94 -8.42 4.08
N THR A 13 22.99 -8.40 5.02
CA THR A 13 22.14 -7.23 5.25
C THR A 13 22.95 -6.07 5.83
N PRO A 14 22.55 -4.81 5.60
CA PRO A 14 23.36 -3.65 6.02
C PRO A 14 23.67 -3.59 7.51
N ALA A 15 22.78 -4.13 8.34
CA ALA A 15 22.96 -4.20 9.78
C ALA A 15 24.16 -5.07 10.21
N TYR A 16 24.65 -5.99 9.36
CA TYR A 16 25.80 -6.86 9.65
C TYR A 16 27.06 -6.48 8.87
N GLN A 17 27.00 -5.43 8.04
CA GLN A 17 28.17 -4.90 7.33
C GLN A 17 28.99 -3.96 8.23
N ARG A 18 30.24 -3.67 7.83
CA ARG A 18 31.11 -2.74 8.57
C ARG A 18 30.80 -1.31 8.13
N LEU A 19 31.21 -0.34 8.95
CA LEU A 19 31.00 1.09 8.66
C LEU A 19 31.60 1.51 7.31
N GLU A 20 32.79 1.01 7.00
CA GLU A 20 33.50 1.26 5.74
C GLU A 20 32.76 0.72 4.51
N ASP A 21 32.00 -0.36 4.65
CA ASP A 21 31.23 -0.96 3.54
C ASP A 21 29.98 -0.11 3.20
N LEU A 22 29.53 0.71 4.15
CA LEU A 22 28.35 1.59 4.01
C LEU A 22 28.73 3.00 3.52
N ARG A 23 29.84 3.56 4.01
CA ARG A 23 30.27 4.93 3.67
C ARG A 23 30.65 5.04 2.20
N GLY A 24 30.37 6.21 1.61
CA GLY A 24 30.63 6.47 0.17
C GLY A 24 29.62 5.81 -0.77
N LYS A 25 28.64 5.07 -0.25
CA LYS A 25 27.47 4.59 -0.98
C LYS A 25 26.29 5.56 -0.81
N SER A 26 25.21 5.25 -1.50
CA SER A 26 23.94 5.99 -1.47
C SER A 26 22.84 5.14 -0.84
N GLY A 27 22.07 5.74 0.06
CA GLY A 27 20.94 5.16 0.77
C GLY A 27 19.60 5.44 0.08
N LYS A 28 18.54 5.65 0.88
CA LYS A 28 17.19 5.88 0.36
C LYS A 28 17.16 7.13 -0.54
N LEU A 29 16.48 7.05 -1.69
CA LEU A 29 16.33 8.18 -2.62
C LEU A 29 17.69 8.82 -3.02
N GLY A 30 18.71 8.00 -3.18
CA GLY A 30 20.05 8.42 -3.60
C GLY A 30 20.84 9.24 -2.58
N GLN A 31 20.36 9.37 -1.34
CA GLN A 31 21.03 10.18 -0.32
C GLN A 31 22.42 9.61 0.01
N PRO A 32 23.49 10.43 0.03
CA PRO A 32 24.82 9.94 0.34
C PRO A 32 24.91 9.46 1.79
N ILE A 33 25.61 8.34 2.03
CA ILE A 33 25.80 7.76 3.35
C ILE A 33 27.06 8.37 3.99
N ILE A 34 26.84 9.37 4.85
CA ILE A 34 27.89 10.20 5.47
C ILE A 34 27.95 10.09 7.00
N GLY A 35 27.26 9.11 7.60
CA GLY A 35 27.23 8.93 9.05
C GLY A 35 28.62 8.66 9.65
N ALA A 36 28.86 9.20 10.85
CA ALA A 36 30.08 8.95 11.62
C ALA A 36 30.05 7.59 12.33
N SER A 37 28.85 7.14 12.73
CA SER A 37 28.62 5.80 13.30
C SER A 37 27.86 4.89 12.34
N LYS A 38 27.87 3.58 12.63
CA LYS A 38 27.13 2.59 11.85
C LYS A 38 25.62 2.82 11.91
N GLU A 39 25.11 3.20 13.08
CA GLU A 39 23.70 3.49 13.33
C GLU A 39 23.25 4.70 12.50
N GLN A 40 24.07 5.75 12.45
CA GLN A 40 23.81 6.92 11.61
C GLN A 40 23.77 6.53 10.13
N CYS A 41 24.74 5.75 9.65
CA CYS A 41 24.74 5.25 8.27
C CYS A 41 23.49 4.41 7.95
N ILE A 42 23.09 3.53 8.86
CA ILE A 42 21.92 2.67 8.70
C ILE A 42 20.63 3.51 8.63
N SER A 43 20.50 4.57 9.42
CA SER A 43 19.29 5.44 9.41
C SER A 43 19.01 6.11 8.06
N LEU A 44 20.04 6.23 7.21
CA LEU A 44 19.94 6.78 5.84
C LEU A 44 19.46 5.73 4.83
N LEU A 45 19.34 4.47 5.21
CA LEU A 45 18.86 3.39 4.34
C LEU A 45 17.33 3.32 4.33
N PRO A 46 16.71 2.61 3.37
CA PRO A 46 15.28 2.30 3.43
C PRO A 46 14.91 1.55 4.71
N ASN A 47 13.77 1.85 5.34
CA ASN A 47 13.41 1.33 6.67
C ASN A 47 13.56 -0.19 6.84
N TYR A 48 13.19 -0.99 5.83
CA TYR A 48 13.32 -2.46 5.92
C TYR A 48 14.77 -2.94 5.93
N ALA A 49 15.72 -2.11 5.49
CA ALA A 49 17.14 -2.42 5.44
C ALA A 49 17.87 -1.98 6.71
N GLN A 50 17.14 -1.37 7.65
CA GLN A 50 17.69 -0.92 8.93
C GLN A 50 17.64 -1.99 10.03
N THR A 51 16.91 -3.08 9.80
CA THR A 51 16.70 -4.11 10.82
C THR A 51 17.90 -5.06 10.91
N ASN A 52 18.19 -5.51 12.13
CA ASN A 52 19.21 -6.52 12.44
C ASN A 52 18.58 -7.91 12.68
N THR A 53 17.44 -8.19 12.04
CA THR A 53 16.66 -9.41 12.29
C THR A 53 17.22 -10.64 11.59
N SER A 54 17.99 -10.45 10.52
CA SER A 54 18.50 -11.56 9.70
C SER A 54 19.81 -11.19 9.04
N TYR A 55 20.77 -12.12 9.07
CA TYR A 55 22.08 -11.95 8.46
C TYR A 55 21.99 -11.74 6.94
N THR A 56 21.04 -12.41 6.29
CA THR A 56 20.76 -12.27 4.85
C THR A 56 19.30 -11.89 4.62
N PHE A 57 19.02 -11.23 3.49
CA PHE A 57 17.65 -11.04 3.04
C PHE A 57 17.13 -12.33 2.39
N PRO A 58 15.83 -12.64 2.51
CA PRO A 58 15.24 -13.73 1.75
C PRO A 58 15.31 -13.43 0.24
N SER A 59 15.38 -14.47 -0.60
CA SER A 59 15.63 -14.33 -2.05
C SER A 59 14.63 -13.42 -2.75
N TRP A 60 13.35 -13.46 -2.34
CA TRP A 60 12.32 -12.58 -2.92
C TRP A 60 12.59 -11.09 -2.65
N LYS A 61 13.22 -10.77 -1.50
CA LYS A 61 13.52 -9.40 -1.09
C LYS A 61 14.73 -8.86 -1.84
N ILE A 62 15.76 -9.69 -2.02
CA ILE A 62 16.92 -9.39 -2.87
C ILE A 62 16.42 -9.04 -4.28
N ARG A 63 15.59 -9.92 -4.87
CA ARG A 63 15.01 -9.69 -6.20
C ARG A 63 14.23 -8.37 -6.28
N TYR A 64 13.45 -8.02 -5.26
CA TYR A 64 12.73 -6.74 -5.26
C TYR A 64 13.67 -5.53 -5.22
N ILE A 65 14.74 -5.60 -4.42
CA ILE A 65 15.72 -4.51 -4.37
C ILE A 65 16.38 -4.33 -5.74
N GLU A 66 16.81 -5.43 -6.38
CA GLU A 66 17.37 -5.43 -7.73
C GLU A 66 16.41 -4.81 -8.74
N GLN A 67 15.17 -5.32 -8.82
CA GLN A 67 14.17 -4.81 -9.76
C GLN A 67 13.86 -3.31 -9.58
N ASN A 68 13.86 -2.81 -8.34
CA ASN A 68 13.65 -1.39 -8.08
C ASN A 68 14.86 -0.53 -8.51
N ARG A 69 16.09 -1.01 -8.26
CA ARG A 69 17.31 -0.32 -8.70
C ARG A 69 17.42 -0.34 -10.22
N ASP A 70 17.11 -1.46 -10.87
CA ASP A 70 17.11 -1.60 -12.34
C ASP A 70 16.03 -0.71 -12.99
N PHE A 71 14.85 -0.64 -12.37
CA PHE A 71 13.80 0.28 -12.80
C PHE A 71 14.28 1.72 -12.73
N TYR A 72 14.91 2.12 -11.61
CA TYR A 72 15.46 3.46 -11.46
C TYR A 72 16.53 3.76 -12.52
N THR A 73 17.50 2.88 -12.72
CA THR A 73 18.59 3.07 -13.69
C THR A 73 18.05 3.28 -15.11
N ARG A 74 17.04 2.49 -15.54
CA ARG A 74 16.43 2.62 -16.87
C ARG A 74 15.60 3.91 -17.05
N ASN A 75 15.20 4.55 -15.96
CA ASN A 75 14.25 5.67 -15.94
C ASN A 75 14.84 6.93 -15.30
N LYS A 76 16.16 6.97 -15.12
CA LYS A 76 16.86 7.98 -14.34
C LYS A 76 16.56 9.41 -14.78
N SER A 77 16.49 9.65 -16.09
CA SER A 77 16.29 10.99 -16.66
C SER A 77 15.05 11.72 -16.15
N TRP A 78 13.94 11.00 -15.95
CA TRP A 78 12.71 11.60 -15.43
C TRP A 78 12.52 11.36 -13.92
N LEU A 79 13.11 10.29 -13.38
CA LEU A 79 13.04 9.99 -11.95
C LEU A 79 13.87 10.95 -11.10
N ASP A 80 15.04 11.38 -11.56
CA ASP A 80 15.90 12.31 -10.81
C ASP A 80 15.14 13.60 -10.39
N PRO A 81 14.53 14.38 -11.30
CA PRO A 81 13.78 15.57 -10.91
C PRO A 81 12.48 15.23 -10.16
N TRP A 82 11.92 14.04 -10.33
CA TRP A 82 10.72 13.61 -9.61
C TRP A 82 11.00 13.24 -8.15
N ILE A 83 12.16 12.64 -7.87
CA ILE A 83 12.58 12.26 -6.51
C ILE A 83 12.62 13.49 -5.59
N GLU A 84 13.03 14.65 -6.10
CA GLU A 84 13.02 15.89 -5.31
C GLU A 84 11.61 16.27 -4.82
N LYS A 85 10.58 15.99 -5.62
CA LYS A 85 9.19 16.31 -5.27
C LYS A 85 8.62 15.41 -4.17
N ILE A 86 9.14 14.18 -4.05
CA ILE A 86 8.65 13.17 -3.11
C ILE A 86 9.59 12.94 -1.92
N ARG A 87 10.70 13.67 -1.84
CA ARG A 87 11.76 13.46 -0.83
C ARG A 87 11.24 13.50 0.61
N ASN A 88 10.23 14.33 0.85
CA ASN A 88 9.60 14.53 2.16
C ASN A 88 8.34 13.69 2.37
N PHE A 89 8.02 12.77 1.45
CA PHE A 89 6.85 11.92 1.60
C PHE A 89 7.10 10.86 2.67
N GLU A 90 6.03 10.52 3.38
CA GLU A 90 6.02 9.38 4.27
C GLU A 90 6.37 8.07 3.53
N ASN A 91 7.02 7.15 4.22
CA ASN A 91 7.49 5.89 3.62
C ASN A 91 6.37 5.05 2.99
N SER A 92 5.14 5.16 3.50
CA SER A 92 3.95 4.51 2.93
C SER A 92 3.57 5.11 1.59
N HIS A 93 3.69 6.43 1.40
CA HIS A 93 3.37 7.10 0.15
C HIS A 93 4.41 6.83 -0.96
N LEU A 94 5.61 6.39 -0.56
CA LEU A 94 6.69 5.98 -1.46
C LEU A 94 6.59 4.52 -1.95
N LYS A 95 5.55 3.78 -1.54
CA LYS A 95 5.39 2.37 -1.88
C LYS A 95 4.09 2.20 -2.64
N MET A 96 4.19 1.86 -3.91
CA MET A 96 3.05 1.48 -4.72
C MET A 96 3.14 0.00 -5.07
N GLU A 97 2.05 -0.72 -4.87
CA GLU A 97 1.93 -2.13 -5.21
C GLU A 97 0.83 -2.33 -6.26
N TRP A 98 1.27 -2.79 -7.44
CA TRP A 98 0.38 -3.12 -8.55
C TRP A 98 -0.06 -4.59 -8.47
N ASN A 99 -1.30 -4.79 -8.04
CA ASN A 99 -1.92 -6.12 -7.89
C ASN A 99 -3.02 -6.33 -8.94
N CYS A 100 -2.74 -5.95 -10.19
CA CYS A 100 -3.66 -6.18 -11.31
C CYS A 100 -3.12 -7.21 -12.32
N GLY A 101 -1.93 -7.76 -12.09
CA GLY A 101 -1.26 -8.64 -13.05
C GLY A 101 -0.60 -7.87 -14.20
N THR A 102 0.07 -8.61 -15.08
CA THR A 102 0.87 -8.06 -16.20
C THR A 102 0.02 -7.72 -17.43
N SER A 103 -1.16 -8.32 -17.58
CA SER A 103 -2.06 -8.09 -18.72
C SER A 103 -2.99 -6.89 -18.53
N ALA A 104 -3.10 -6.35 -17.32
CA ALA A 104 -3.95 -5.21 -17.05
C ALA A 104 -3.35 -3.93 -17.65
N ALA A 105 -4.20 -3.12 -18.28
CA ALA A 105 -3.80 -1.79 -18.73
C ALA A 105 -3.25 -0.96 -17.56
N PRO A 106 -2.12 -0.24 -17.73
CA PRO A 106 -1.46 0.54 -16.69
C PRO A 106 -2.17 1.88 -16.44
N THR A 107 -3.48 1.82 -16.24
CA THR A 107 -4.32 2.95 -15.86
C THR A 107 -4.89 2.72 -14.47
N LEU A 108 -5.03 3.81 -13.71
CA LEU A 108 -5.66 3.82 -12.40
C LEU A 108 -7.18 3.95 -12.51
N PHE A 109 -7.69 4.46 -13.63
CA PHE A 109 -9.07 4.93 -13.74
C PHE A 109 -10.08 3.81 -13.53
N ASP A 110 -9.78 2.60 -13.98
CA ASP A 110 -10.62 1.40 -13.88
C ASP A 110 -10.20 0.46 -12.71
N LYS A 111 -9.38 0.93 -11.77
CA LYS A 111 -8.83 0.12 -10.67
C LYS A 111 -9.24 0.63 -9.29
N ILE A 112 -9.36 -0.28 -8.33
CA ILE A 112 -9.56 0.07 -6.93
C ILE A 112 -8.21 0.50 -6.35
N ILE A 113 -8.14 1.71 -5.80
CA ILE A 113 -6.95 2.23 -5.12
C ILE A 113 -7.21 2.19 -3.61
N GLN A 114 -6.22 1.76 -2.83
CA GLN A 114 -6.32 1.75 -1.38
C GLN A 114 -5.00 2.17 -0.72
N PHE A 115 -5.07 3.16 0.14
CA PHE A 115 -3.96 3.51 1.03
C PHE A 115 -3.93 2.52 2.20
N ARG A 116 -2.74 2.04 2.55
CA ARG A 116 -2.45 1.13 3.67
C ARG A 116 -1.28 1.70 4.45
N ALA A 117 -1.15 1.28 5.71
CA ALA A 117 0.01 1.64 6.54
C ALA A 117 1.36 1.29 5.85
N SER A 118 1.38 0.23 5.05
CA SER A 118 2.58 -0.23 4.35
C SER A 118 2.79 0.38 2.96
N GLY A 119 1.79 1.03 2.35
CA GLY A 119 1.84 1.40 0.93
C GLY A 119 0.49 1.75 0.30
N ILE A 120 0.53 2.18 -0.95
CA ILE A 120 -0.61 2.37 -1.85
C ILE A 120 -0.79 1.10 -2.66
N ARG A 121 -1.98 0.50 -2.65
CA ARG A 121 -2.26 -0.74 -3.39
C ARG A 121 -3.31 -0.50 -4.47
N VAL A 122 -3.05 -1.03 -5.65
CA VAL A 122 -3.95 -0.94 -6.80
C VAL A 122 -4.40 -2.34 -7.20
N LYS A 123 -5.70 -2.56 -7.28
CA LYS A 123 -6.32 -3.86 -7.57
C LYS A 123 -7.35 -3.76 -8.69
N LEU A 124 -7.58 -4.87 -9.37
CA LEU A 124 -8.71 -5.01 -10.29
C LEU A 124 -10.03 -4.86 -9.51
N PRO A 125 -11.09 -4.33 -10.16
CA PRO A 125 -12.41 -4.17 -9.56
C PRO A 125 -13.20 -5.50 -9.51
N ASN A 126 -12.51 -6.64 -9.36
CA ASN A 126 -13.08 -7.99 -9.27
C ASN A 126 -12.99 -8.57 -7.85
N PHE A 127 -12.60 -7.76 -6.87
CA PHE A 127 -12.41 -8.15 -5.48
C PHE A 127 -12.84 -7.01 -4.57
N ALA A 128 -13.53 -7.34 -3.48
CA ALA A 128 -13.85 -6.39 -2.43
C ALA A 128 -12.67 -6.29 -1.44
N PRO A 129 -12.04 -5.12 -1.26
CA PRO A 129 -10.95 -4.95 -0.31
C PRO A 129 -11.39 -5.23 1.12
N ALA A 130 -10.51 -5.85 1.91
CA ALA A 130 -10.69 -5.93 3.35
C ALA A 130 -10.85 -4.50 3.89
N LEU A 131 -12.00 -4.27 4.50
CA LEU A 131 -12.38 -3.07 5.20
C LEU A 131 -11.75 -3.20 6.60
N ASN A 132 -10.61 -2.58 6.87
CA ASN A 132 -10.01 -2.53 8.21
C ASN A 132 -9.72 -1.06 8.48
N LEU A 133 -10.69 -0.36 9.07
CA LEU A 133 -10.83 1.06 8.79
C LEU A 133 -10.40 1.91 9.98
N VAL A 134 -9.15 2.40 9.90
CA VAL A 134 -8.88 3.82 10.14
C VAL A 134 -9.25 4.58 8.85
N GLY A 135 -9.80 5.80 8.95
CA GLY A 135 -10.40 6.53 7.81
C GLY A 135 -9.50 6.69 6.57
N THR A 136 -8.18 6.57 6.72
CA THR A 136 -7.22 6.61 5.61
C THR A 136 -7.18 5.35 4.73
N GLN A 137 -7.84 4.24 5.11
CA GLN A 137 -7.82 2.98 4.35
C GLN A 137 -9.07 2.72 3.51
N ILE A 138 -9.96 3.71 3.40
CA ILE A 138 -11.18 3.60 2.60
C ILE A 138 -10.78 3.48 1.10
N PRO A 139 -11.29 2.46 0.38
CA PRO A 139 -11.01 2.30 -1.04
C PRO A 139 -11.48 3.51 -1.85
N ILE A 140 -10.73 3.86 -2.89
CA ILE A 140 -11.06 4.91 -3.85
C ILE A 140 -11.45 4.24 -5.17
N PHE A 141 -12.51 4.77 -5.80
CA PHE A 141 -13.02 4.38 -7.10
C PHE A 141 -12.82 5.51 -8.11
N PRO A 142 -11.69 5.56 -8.82
CA PRO A 142 -11.36 6.65 -9.73
C PRO A 142 -12.35 6.83 -10.88
N TRP A 143 -13.02 5.76 -11.33
CA TRP A 143 -13.98 5.82 -12.44
C TRP A 143 -15.32 6.48 -12.10
N VAL A 144 -15.60 6.72 -10.82
CA VAL A 144 -16.93 7.21 -10.40
C VAL A 144 -17.02 8.71 -10.63
N LYS A 145 -17.97 9.12 -11.48
CA LYS A 145 -18.28 10.53 -11.73
C LYS A 145 -18.86 11.19 -10.48
N LEU A 146 -18.34 12.37 -10.13
CA LEU A 146 -18.84 13.15 -9.01
C LEU A 146 -20.10 13.94 -9.41
N PRO A 147 -21.09 14.12 -8.50
CA PRO A 147 -22.24 14.98 -8.72
C PRO A 147 -21.83 16.43 -8.99
N SER A 148 -22.51 17.11 -9.92
CA SER A 148 -22.18 18.49 -10.30
C SER A 148 -22.26 19.47 -9.14
N GLN A 149 -23.07 19.17 -8.12
CA GLN A 149 -23.28 20.00 -6.94
C GLN A 149 -22.06 20.06 -6.01
N ILE A 150 -21.13 19.10 -6.11
CA ILE A 150 -19.92 19.04 -5.27
C ILE A 150 -18.64 19.33 -6.06
N LEU A 151 -18.76 19.65 -7.35
CA LEU A 151 -17.61 19.98 -8.18
C LEU A 151 -17.09 21.37 -7.80
N VAL A 152 -15.78 21.47 -7.69
CA VAL A 152 -15.05 22.73 -7.51
C VAL A 152 -14.26 22.98 -8.79
N ASP A 153 -14.27 24.23 -9.26
CA ASP A 153 -13.57 24.58 -10.49
C ASP A 153 -12.06 24.33 -10.33
N GLY A 154 -11.46 23.66 -11.32
CA GLY A 154 -10.07 23.20 -11.26
C GLY A 154 -9.82 21.87 -10.53
N GLU A 155 -10.81 21.28 -9.85
CA GLU A 155 -10.69 19.97 -9.18
C GLU A 155 -11.16 18.81 -10.08
N PRO A 156 -10.71 17.56 -9.83
CA PRO A 156 -11.16 16.39 -10.58
C PRO A 156 -12.68 16.18 -10.49
N CYS A 157 -13.31 15.85 -11.63
CA CYS A 157 -14.75 15.54 -11.70
C CYS A 157 -15.08 14.04 -11.54
N TYR A 158 -14.07 13.23 -11.26
CA TYR A 158 -14.15 11.79 -11.02
C TYR A 158 -13.32 11.40 -9.81
N GLY A 159 -13.67 10.28 -9.21
CA GLY A 159 -12.93 9.69 -8.11
C GLY A 159 -13.52 10.05 -6.76
N ARG A 160 -14.02 9.04 -6.06
CA ARG A 160 -14.46 9.17 -4.66
C ARG A 160 -14.06 7.97 -3.84
N TYR A 161 -14.11 8.14 -2.52
CA TYR A 161 -14.08 7.04 -1.58
C TYR A 161 -15.33 6.16 -1.70
N MET A 162 -15.19 4.89 -1.34
CA MET A 162 -16.30 3.97 -1.11
C MET A 162 -17.23 4.53 -0.02
N THR A 163 -18.52 4.47 -0.27
CA THR A 163 -19.56 4.92 0.68
C THR A 163 -19.86 3.86 1.73
N ILE A 164 -20.47 4.27 2.84
CA ILE A 164 -20.99 3.34 3.88
C ILE A 164 -21.96 2.33 3.26
N ARG A 165 -22.86 2.78 2.37
CA ARG A 165 -23.85 1.91 1.75
C ARG A 165 -23.21 0.83 0.88
N GLU A 166 -22.17 1.18 0.12
CA GLU A 166 -21.40 0.21 -0.66
C GLU A 166 -20.63 -0.77 0.25
N ALA A 167 -19.99 -0.27 1.31
CA ALA A 167 -19.32 -1.11 2.30
C ALA A 167 -20.29 -2.09 2.97
N ALA A 168 -21.48 -1.62 3.34
CA ALA A 168 -22.54 -2.43 3.93
C ALA A 168 -23.07 -3.48 2.94
N ALA A 169 -23.29 -3.11 1.68
CA ALA A 169 -23.72 -4.04 0.63
C ALA A 169 -22.70 -5.16 0.41
N ILE A 170 -21.40 -4.85 0.43
CA ILE A 170 -20.33 -5.86 0.35
C ILE A 170 -20.41 -6.85 1.52
N GLN A 171 -20.87 -6.43 2.69
CA GLN A 171 -21.07 -7.28 3.87
C GLN A 171 -22.44 -7.97 3.93
N GLY A 172 -23.34 -7.73 2.97
CA GLY A 172 -24.72 -8.22 3.01
C GLY A 172 -25.58 -7.54 4.09
N MET A 173 -25.22 -6.30 4.46
CA MET A 173 -25.84 -5.50 5.51
C MET A 173 -26.41 -4.17 4.97
N GLN A 174 -26.73 -4.09 3.67
CA GLN A 174 -27.16 -2.85 3.02
C GLN A 174 -28.42 -2.20 3.61
N ASP A 175 -29.25 -3.00 4.30
CA ASP A 175 -30.52 -2.56 4.89
C ASP A 175 -30.38 -2.24 6.40
N LEU A 176 -29.17 -2.35 6.95
CA LEU A 176 -28.91 -2.10 8.37
C LEU A 176 -28.91 -0.59 8.66
N ASN A 177 -29.60 -0.19 9.73
CA ASN A 177 -29.54 1.16 10.25
C ASN A 177 -28.33 1.29 11.20
N PHE A 178 -27.40 2.18 10.88
CA PHE A 178 -26.20 2.43 11.69
C PHE A 178 -26.40 3.43 12.84
N GLY A 179 -27.62 3.96 13.00
CA GLY A 179 -27.97 4.91 14.06
C GLY A 179 -27.08 6.15 14.03
N ASP A 180 -26.65 6.58 15.22
CA ASP A 180 -25.82 7.78 15.42
C ASP A 180 -24.31 7.51 15.32
N LEU A 181 -23.90 6.35 14.79
CA LEU A 181 -22.48 6.06 14.61
C LEU A 181 -21.85 7.02 13.60
N SER A 182 -20.68 7.57 13.96
CA SER A 182 -19.86 8.31 13.00
C SER A 182 -19.44 7.43 11.84
N THR A 183 -19.20 8.04 10.66
CA THR A 183 -18.72 7.33 9.47
C THR A 183 -17.53 6.42 9.74
N THR A 184 -16.56 6.88 10.53
CA THR A 184 -15.38 6.09 10.90
C THR A 184 -15.76 4.85 11.70
N ARG A 185 -16.63 4.98 12.72
CA ARG A 185 -17.08 3.85 13.55
C ARG A 185 -17.94 2.87 12.78
N THR A 186 -18.82 3.36 11.90
CA THR A 186 -19.62 2.51 11.01
C THR A 186 -18.73 1.66 10.11
N LEU A 187 -17.74 2.29 9.50
CA LEU A 187 -16.77 1.63 8.63
C LEU A 187 -15.89 0.62 9.40
N GLU A 188 -15.45 0.98 10.61
CA GLU A 188 -14.73 0.06 11.50
C GLU A 188 -15.58 -1.18 11.84
N ALA A 189 -16.85 -0.99 12.20
CA ALA A 189 -17.79 -2.07 12.51
C ALA A 189 -18.03 -2.98 11.29
N LEU A 190 -18.32 -2.40 10.13
CA LEU A 190 -18.46 -3.13 8.86
C LEU A 190 -17.19 -3.87 8.47
N GLY A 191 -16.03 -3.32 8.85
CA GLY A 191 -14.75 -3.91 8.56
C GLY A 191 -14.40 -5.14 9.37
N ASN A 192 -14.74 -5.10 10.66
CA ASN A 192 -14.55 -6.22 11.57
C ASN A 192 -15.66 -7.28 11.46
N ALA A 193 -16.76 -6.97 10.77
CA ALA A 193 -17.86 -7.90 10.56
C ALA A 193 -17.51 -9.01 9.55
N ILE A 194 -18.08 -10.19 9.78
CA ILE A 194 -18.12 -11.28 8.80
C ILE A 194 -19.31 -11.04 7.87
N ASN A 195 -19.14 -11.30 6.57
CA ASN A 195 -20.20 -11.19 5.58
C ASN A 195 -21.43 -12.02 5.98
N VAL A 196 -22.59 -11.37 6.11
CA VAL A 196 -23.83 -11.99 6.63
C VAL A 196 -24.34 -13.08 5.70
N THR A 197 -24.19 -12.90 4.39
CA THR A 197 -24.58 -13.92 3.41
C THR A 197 -23.79 -15.21 3.60
N LEU A 198 -22.49 -15.11 3.91
CA LEU A 198 -21.66 -16.26 4.22
C LEU A 198 -22.08 -16.94 5.52
N VAL A 199 -22.29 -16.16 6.60
CA VAL A 199 -22.75 -16.69 7.90
C VAL A 199 -24.08 -17.43 7.74
N ARG A 200 -25.03 -16.86 6.99
CA ARG A 200 -26.32 -17.49 6.70
C ARG A 200 -26.17 -18.82 5.96
N ARG A 201 -25.24 -18.93 5.00
CA ARG A 201 -24.97 -20.18 4.28
C ARG A 201 -24.40 -21.26 5.20
N ILE A 202 -23.43 -20.89 6.04
CA ILE A 202 -22.82 -21.82 7.01
C ILE A 202 -23.89 -22.30 8.00
N ALA A 203 -24.66 -21.38 8.57
CA ALA A 203 -25.72 -21.71 9.53
C ALA A 203 -26.78 -22.66 8.92
N LYS A 204 -27.17 -22.47 7.66
CA LYS A 204 -28.11 -23.38 6.98
C LYS A 204 -27.56 -24.80 6.86
N LEU A 205 -26.27 -24.97 6.61
CA LEU A 205 -25.67 -26.30 6.53
C LEU A 205 -25.64 -26.95 7.91
N LEU A 206 -25.14 -26.23 8.92
CA LEU A 206 -25.05 -26.74 10.29
C LEU A 206 -26.42 -27.09 10.91
N LEU A 207 -27.44 -26.28 10.64
CA LEU A 207 -28.78 -26.49 11.18
C LEU A 207 -29.62 -27.49 10.36
N ASN A 208 -29.28 -27.72 9.09
CA ASN A 208 -29.94 -28.74 8.27
C ASN A 208 -29.25 -30.11 8.36
N ASP A 209 -28.01 -30.19 8.88
CA ASP A 209 -27.31 -31.44 9.17
C ASP A 209 -27.91 -32.20 10.38
N GLU A 210 -28.85 -31.62 11.14
CA GLU A 210 -29.60 -32.32 12.20
C GLU A 210 -30.79 -33.16 11.68
N GLN A 211 -30.95 -33.32 10.36
CA GLN A 211 -32.02 -34.13 9.74
C GLN A 211 -31.54 -35.28 8.83
N GLN A 212 -30.30 -35.76 9.00
CA GLN A 212 -29.84 -37.04 8.43
C GLN A 212 -29.41 -38.01 9.52
#